data_AF-A0A9E3NVH6-F1
#
_entry.id   AF-A0A9E3NVH6-F1
#
_cell.length_a   1.000
_cell.length_b   1.000
_cell.length_c   1.000
_cell.angle_alpha   90.00
_cell.angle_beta   90.00
_cell.angle_gamma   90.00
#
_symmetry.space_group_name_H-M   'P 1'
#
loop_
_entity.id
_entity.type
_entity.pdbx_description
1 polymer ?
#
loop_
_entity_poly.entity_id
_entity_poly.type
_entity_poly.pdbx_seq_one_letter_code
_entity_poly.pdbx_strand_id
1 'polypeptide(L)'
;MWRRAAAASLMPLALGACSLLVSTSGLSGGADPPDAGAPETSDAAEVIDATDLPDAAPDAVDASVRFCERKAHTFCADFDDPSAPKLETVTTSGGNLSLDADAVSAPASSAYAVSSSSMRQRSARHYAALPSIPAKIRIELDAKLCELPASGFMEFLKLEVDNSFQAPSIGYGDAALTLAIEGKVPIAASFGYRQDGTKFEADYNLPTLPLETWRHYVIVATLANTGGALRVEIDGAVALELNDVATLTAGAQSARLLFGTYTNGVSSTCTNKIDNVTVDEL
;
A
#
# COMPACT_ATOMS: atom_id res chain seq x y z
N MET A 1 -0.38 32.43 34.54
CA MET A 1 1.02 32.61 34.96
C MET A 1 1.31 31.61 36.05
N TRP A 2 2.26 30.69 35.84
CA TRP A 2 3.20 30.12 36.81
C TRP A 2 4.22 29.30 35.98
N ARG A 3 5.50 29.45 36.32
CA ARG A 3 6.69 28.94 35.61
C ARG A 3 7.29 27.74 36.36
N ARG A 4 8.16 27.03 35.62
CA ARG A 4 9.33 26.16 35.98
C ARG A 4 9.05 24.67 35.73
N ALA A 5 9.62 24.05 34.69
CA ALA A 5 11.02 23.73 34.36
C ALA A 5 11.54 22.47 35.09
N ALA A 6 11.77 21.41 34.33
CA ALA A 6 12.76 20.38 34.63
C ALA A 6 13.33 19.84 33.31
N ALA A 7 14.64 20.02 33.14
CA ALA A 7 15.46 19.39 32.13
C ALA A 7 15.86 17.99 32.61
N ALA A 8 15.91 17.02 31.70
CA ALA A 8 16.61 15.77 31.93
C ALA A 8 17.29 15.32 30.63
N SER A 9 18.52 14.85 30.82
CA SER A 9 19.60 14.74 29.86
C SER A 9 19.51 13.56 28.89
N LEU A 10 20.25 13.74 27.79
CA LEU A 10 20.67 12.76 26.78
C LEU A 10 21.22 11.45 27.35
N MET A 11 20.91 10.34 26.65
CA MET A 11 21.87 9.24 26.43
C MET A 11 21.81 8.80 24.95
N PRO A 12 22.94 8.72 24.24
CA PRO A 12 23.04 8.04 22.96
C PRO A 12 23.41 6.57 23.18
N LEU A 13 22.69 5.66 22.56
CA LEU A 13 23.11 4.27 22.40
C LEU A 13 23.21 3.97 20.90
N ALA A 14 24.42 3.60 20.51
CA ALA A 14 24.84 3.41 19.14
C ALA A 14 24.97 1.91 18.83
N LEU A 15 24.72 1.62 17.55
CA LEU A 15 25.29 0.57 16.70
C LEU A 15 24.77 -0.87 16.79
N GLY A 16 24.30 -1.32 15.63
CA GLY A 16 24.13 -2.71 15.22
C GLY A 16 23.90 -2.79 13.71
N ALA A 17 24.83 -2.28 12.90
CA ALA A 17 24.79 -2.43 11.44
C ALA A 17 25.46 -3.74 11.04
N CYS A 18 24.69 -4.67 10.47
CA CYS A 18 25.23 -5.84 9.78
C CYS A 18 25.44 -5.49 8.31
N SER A 19 26.67 -5.16 7.94
CA SER A 19 27.09 -5.02 6.54
C SER A 19 27.42 -6.40 5.98
N LEU A 20 26.65 -6.87 5.00
CA LEU A 20 27.02 -8.01 4.16
C LEU A 20 27.97 -7.54 3.05
N LEU A 21 29.24 -7.96 3.15
CA LEU A 21 30.23 -7.86 2.08
C LEU A 21 30.10 -9.08 1.18
N VAL A 22 29.66 -8.86 -0.07
CA VAL A 22 29.76 -9.88 -1.14
C VAL A 22 31.13 -9.74 -1.79
N SER A 23 31.94 -10.79 -1.66
CA SER A 23 33.25 -10.90 -2.29
C SER A 23 33.10 -11.24 -3.77
N THR A 24 33.65 -10.40 -4.63
CA THR A 24 33.88 -10.69 -6.06
C THR A 24 35.20 -11.44 -6.19
N SER A 25 35.15 -12.76 -6.29
CA SER A 25 36.34 -13.58 -6.51
C SER A 25 36.05 -14.60 -7.60
N GLY A 26 36.70 -14.41 -8.75
CA GLY A 26 36.94 -15.50 -9.70
C GLY A 26 36.16 -15.43 -11.01
N LEU A 27 36.51 -14.50 -11.90
CA LEU A 27 36.40 -14.75 -13.34
C LEU A 27 37.61 -14.15 -14.05
N SER A 28 38.68 -14.94 -14.13
CA SER A 28 39.77 -14.71 -15.08
C SER A 28 40.29 -16.05 -15.60
N GLY A 29 40.51 -16.11 -16.90
CA GLY A 29 40.98 -17.27 -17.67
C GLY A 29 40.10 -17.42 -18.91
N GLY A 30 40.50 -17.11 -20.14
CA GLY A 30 41.84 -17.09 -20.71
C GLY A 30 41.96 -18.22 -21.72
N ALA A 31 41.57 -17.91 -22.96
CA ALA A 31 41.87 -18.50 -24.28
C ALA A 31 42.30 -19.99 -24.44
N ASP A 32 41.66 -20.62 -25.43
CA ASP A 32 41.92 -21.94 -26.05
C ASP A 32 43.38 -22.21 -26.49
N PRO A 33 43.71 -23.48 -26.80
CA PRO A 33 43.69 -23.86 -28.23
C PRO A 33 43.09 -25.26 -28.51
N PRO A 34 42.59 -25.52 -29.73
CA PRO A 34 42.15 -26.84 -30.16
C PRO A 34 43.30 -27.62 -30.82
N ASP A 35 43.43 -28.93 -30.58
CA ASP A 35 43.43 -29.92 -31.67
C ASP A 35 43.42 -31.39 -31.19
N ALA A 36 42.68 -32.20 -31.96
CA ALA A 36 42.83 -33.62 -32.30
C ALA A 36 42.86 -34.74 -31.23
N GLY A 37 41.90 -35.68 -31.37
CA GLY A 37 42.14 -37.11 -31.16
C GLY A 37 41.05 -37.86 -30.40
N ALA A 38 40.19 -38.58 -31.12
CA ALA A 38 39.21 -39.52 -30.59
C ALA A 38 39.83 -40.94 -30.34
N PRO A 39 39.03 -41.96 -29.99
CA PRO A 39 38.63 -42.38 -28.63
C PRO A 39 39.23 -43.75 -28.26
N GLU A 40 39.17 -44.22 -27.00
CA GLU A 40 38.91 -45.64 -26.62
C GLU A 40 38.71 -45.80 -25.09
N THR A 41 37.55 -46.40 -24.74
CA THR A 41 37.26 -47.41 -23.70
C THR A 41 37.63 -47.24 -22.21
N SER A 42 36.54 -47.19 -21.41
CA SER A 42 36.28 -47.88 -20.12
C SER A 42 37.30 -47.79 -18.98
N ASP A 43 36.92 -47.10 -17.90
CA ASP A 43 36.59 -47.78 -16.63
C ASP A 43 35.92 -46.85 -15.61
N ALA A 44 35.12 -47.46 -14.75
CA ALA A 44 34.22 -46.83 -13.79
C ALA A 44 34.95 -46.03 -12.69
N ALA A 45 34.54 -44.78 -12.50
CA ALA A 45 34.57 -44.10 -11.21
C ALA A 45 33.38 -43.13 -11.15
N GLU A 46 32.51 -43.39 -10.19
CA GLU A 46 31.33 -42.60 -9.84
C GLU A 46 31.78 -41.21 -9.36
N VAL A 47 31.69 -40.21 -10.25
CA VAL A 47 31.78 -38.80 -9.88
C VAL A 47 30.36 -38.35 -9.62
N ILE A 48 30.06 -38.05 -8.36
CA ILE A 48 28.83 -37.39 -7.94
C ILE A 48 28.82 -36.02 -8.62
N ASP A 49 28.06 -35.91 -9.70
CA ASP A 49 27.81 -34.64 -10.39
C ASP A 49 26.94 -33.76 -9.48
N ALA A 50 27.56 -32.74 -8.91
CA ALA A 50 26.93 -31.73 -8.08
C ALA A 50 26.29 -30.63 -8.95
N THR A 51 25.56 -31.01 -10.00
CA THR A 51 24.70 -30.11 -10.78
C THR A 51 23.27 -30.62 -10.80
N ASP A 52 22.69 -30.76 -9.61
CA ASP A 52 21.24 -30.85 -9.44
C ASP A 52 20.85 -30.13 -8.14
N LEU A 53 21.12 -28.83 -8.12
CA LEU A 53 20.34 -27.92 -7.29
C LEU A 53 19.18 -27.46 -8.17
N PRO A 54 17.91 -27.73 -7.81
CA PRO A 54 16.82 -27.06 -8.49
C PRO A 54 16.99 -25.57 -8.21
N ASP A 55 17.38 -24.85 -9.26
CA ASP A 55 17.33 -23.42 -9.34
C ASP A 55 15.83 -23.06 -9.36
N ALA A 56 15.20 -23.19 -8.20
CA ALA A 56 13.90 -22.59 -7.93
C ALA A 56 14.14 -21.09 -7.81
N ALA A 57 14.42 -20.47 -8.95
CA ALA A 57 14.01 -19.09 -9.17
C ALA A 57 12.54 -19.04 -8.74
N PRO A 58 12.13 -18.06 -7.92
CA PRO A 58 10.71 -17.89 -7.65
C PRO A 58 10.03 -17.77 -9.00
N ASP A 59 9.16 -18.73 -9.31
CA ASP A 59 8.33 -18.72 -10.51
C ASP A 59 7.83 -17.30 -10.65
N ALA A 60 8.19 -16.66 -11.76
CA ALA A 60 7.62 -15.38 -12.14
C ALA A 60 6.11 -15.58 -12.05
N VAL A 61 5.51 -15.02 -11.00
CA VAL A 61 4.08 -15.10 -10.76
C VAL A 61 3.46 -14.65 -12.06
N ASP A 62 2.80 -15.59 -12.72
CA ASP A 62 2.30 -15.43 -14.06
C ASP A 62 1.48 -14.14 -14.10
N ALA A 63 2.04 -13.10 -14.72
CA ALA A 63 1.44 -11.77 -14.82
C ALA A 63 0.10 -11.82 -15.60
N SER A 64 -0.29 -13.00 -16.09
CA SER A 64 -1.57 -13.26 -16.72
C SER A 64 -2.70 -13.66 -15.78
N VAL A 65 -2.43 -14.04 -14.52
CA VAL A 65 -3.52 -14.31 -13.56
C VAL A 65 -3.98 -12.99 -12.98
N ARG A 66 -5.10 -12.48 -13.51
CA ARG A 66 -5.76 -11.27 -13.02
C ARG A 66 -5.94 -11.36 -11.52
N PHE A 67 -5.60 -10.28 -10.81
CA PHE A 67 -5.55 -10.26 -9.35
C PHE A 67 -6.90 -10.67 -8.73
N CYS A 68 -8.01 -10.25 -9.36
CA CYS A 68 -9.38 -10.61 -9.01
C CYS A 68 -9.75 -12.08 -9.23
N GLU A 69 -9.07 -12.78 -10.13
CA GLU A 69 -9.38 -14.18 -10.48
C GLU A 69 -8.66 -15.19 -9.58
N ARG A 70 -7.68 -14.72 -8.79
CA ARG A 70 -6.86 -15.60 -7.93
C ARG A 70 -7.68 -16.28 -6.83
N LYS A 71 -8.75 -15.65 -6.36
CA LYS A 71 -9.72 -16.21 -5.40
C LYS A 71 -11.00 -15.39 -5.36
N ALA A 72 -12.04 -15.90 -4.68
CA ALA A 72 -13.21 -15.10 -4.37
C ALA A 72 -12.85 -13.99 -3.36
N HIS A 73 -13.19 -12.75 -3.70
CA HIS A 73 -13.01 -11.56 -2.87
C HIS A 73 -14.37 -10.98 -2.47
N THR A 74 -14.44 -10.27 -1.34
CA THR A 74 -15.65 -9.49 -0.99
C THR A 74 -15.86 -8.37 -2.02
N PHE A 75 -14.77 -7.77 -2.47
CA PHE A 75 -14.75 -6.79 -3.54
C PHE A 75 -13.46 -6.92 -4.35
N CYS A 76 -13.54 -6.78 -5.68
CA CYS A 76 -12.37 -6.62 -6.53
C CYS A 76 -12.62 -5.65 -7.68
N ALA A 77 -11.60 -4.87 -8.04
CA ALA A 77 -11.58 -4.01 -9.22
C ALA A 77 -10.19 -4.04 -9.86
N ASP A 78 -10.11 -4.58 -11.09
CA ASP A 78 -8.93 -4.56 -11.97
C ASP A 78 -9.07 -3.54 -13.11
N PHE A 79 -10.16 -2.76 -13.14
CA PHE A 79 -10.53 -1.72 -14.12
C PHE A 79 -10.61 -2.14 -15.60
N ASP A 80 -10.20 -3.35 -15.89
CA ASP A 80 -10.11 -3.99 -17.19
C ASP A 80 -11.21 -5.03 -17.41
N ASP A 81 -11.83 -5.50 -16.33
CA ASP A 81 -12.99 -6.36 -16.39
C ASP A 81 -14.28 -5.52 -16.51
N PRO A 82 -14.99 -5.56 -17.66
CA PRO A 82 -16.30 -4.93 -17.77
C PRO A 82 -17.36 -5.57 -16.86
N SER A 83 -17.07 -6.74 -16.28
CA SER A 83 -17.89 -7.44 -15.30
C SER A 83 -17.61 -7.03 -13.85
N ALA A 84 -16.57 -6.21 -13.63
CA ALA A 84 -16.22 -5.69 -12.31
C ALA A 84 -17.43 -4.96 -11.65
N PRO A 85 -17.55 -5.03 -10.32
CA PRO A 85 -18.59 -4.33 -9.59
C PRO A 85 -18.62 -2.85 -9.95
N LYS A 86 -19.83 -2.32 -10.18
CA LYS A 86 -20.00 -0.89 -10.46
C LYS A 86 -19.54 -0.07 -9.27
N LEU A 87 -18.41 0.59 -9.46
CA LEU A 87 -17.90 1.58 -8.52
C LEU A 87 -18.66 2.88 -8.68
N GLU A 88 -19.07 3.45 -7.56
CA GLU A 88 -19.56 4.81 -7.56
C GLU A 88 -18.38 5.78 -7.60
N THR A 89 -18.60 6.92 -8.26
CA THR A 89 -17.55 7.92 -8.51
C THR A 89 -17.80 9.16 -7.67
N VAL A 90 -16.77 9.61 -6.97
CA VAL A 90 -16.77 10.85 -6.19
C VAL A 90 -15.74 11.79 -6.78
N THR A 91 -16.22 12.80 -7.49
CA THR A 91 -15.41 13.89 -8.03
C THR A 91 -15.89 15.22 -7.48
N THR A 92 -14.95 16.04 -7.03
CA THR A 92 -15.20 17.48 -6.86
C THR A 92 -14.79 18.22 -8.13
N SER A 93 -15.09 19.52 -8.22
CA SER A 93 -14.50 20.39 -9.26
C SER A 93 -12.99 20.15 -9.36
N GLY A 94 -12.44 20.06 -10.57
CA GLY A 94 -11.00 19.84 -10.81
C GLY A 94 -10.50 18.40 -10.63
N GLY A 95 -11.37 17.45 -10.26
CA GLY A 95 -11.08 16.03 -10.29
C GLY A 95 -11.52 15.39 -11.61
N ASN A 96 -10.73 14.45 -12.14
CA ASN A 96 -11.02 13.68 -13.34
C ASN A 96 -10.63 12.22 -13.14
N LEU A 97 -11.47 11.29 -13.62
CA LEU A 97 -11.17 9.87 -13.69
C LEU A 97 -11.08 9.45 -15.16
N SER A 98 -10.09 8.63 -15.49
CA SER A 98 -9.90 8.06 -16.83
C SER A 98 -9.21 6.71 -16.73
N LEU A 99 -9.32 5.88 -17.76
CA LEU A 99 -8.47 4.71 -17.90
C LEU A 99 -7.11 5.12 -18.50
N ASP A 100 -6.04 4.43 -18.11
CA ASP A 100 -4.66 4.70 -18.53
C ASP A 100 -3.94 3.39 -18.87
N ALA A 101 -3.24 3.36 -20.00
CA ALA A 101 -2.58 2.15 -20.50
C ALA A 101 -1.29 1.77 -19.73
N ASP A 102 -0.75 2.67 -18.91
CA ASP A 102 0.28 2.33 -17.93
C ASP A 102 -0.42 1.75 -16.70
N ALA A 103 -0.29 0.44 -16.55
CA ALA A 103 -1.04 -0.41 -15.64
C ALA A 103 -0.18 -1.59 -15.16
N VAL A 104 -0.55 -2.20 -14.04
CA VAL A 104 0.14 -3.41 -13.54
C VAL A 104 -0.45 -4.64 -14.21
N SER A 105 -1.78 -4.70 -14.30
CA SER A 105 -2.53 -5.64 -15.12
C SER A 105 -2.96 -4.98 -16.41
N ALA A 106 -2.97 -5.75 -17.50
CA ALA A 106 -3.39 -5.26 -18.80
C ALA A 106 -4.90 -5.45 -19.03
N PRO A 107 -5.55 -4.57 -19.83
CA PRO A 107 -4.98 -3.43 -20.56
C PRO A 107 -4.80 -2.07 -19.85
N ALA A 108 -5.40 -1.78 -18.70
CA ALA A 108 -5.49 -0.42 -18.17
C ALA A 108 -5.65 -0.34 -16.64
N SER A 109 -5.09 0.73 -16.08
CA SER A 109 -5.34 1.16 -14.71
C SER A 109 -6.36 2.29 -14.69
N SER A 110 -6.89 2.60 -13.50
CA SER A 110 -7.64 3.84 -13.31
C SER A 110 -6.71 4.98 -12.92
N ALA A 111 -6.75 6.07 -13.67
CA ALA A 111 -6.04 7.32 -13.39
C ALA A 111 -6.98 8.34 -12.71
N TYR A 112 -6.51 8.89 -11.59
CA TYR A 112 -7.24 9.81 -10.73
C TYR A 112 -6.50 11.15 -10.69
N ALA A 113 -6.87 12.05 -11.60
CA ALA A 113 -6.23 13.34 -11.75
C ALA A 113 -6.94 14.41 -10.93
N VAL A 114 -6.16 15.23 -10.24
CA VAL A 114 -6.63 16.44 -9.55
C VAL A 114 -5.79 17.61 -10.01
N SER A 115 -6.43 18.62 -10.60
CA SER A 115 -5.77 19.84 -11.08
C SER A 115 -5.16 20.67 -9.95
N SER A 116 -4.06 21.38 -10.22
CA SER A 116 -3.45 22.33 -9.27
C SER A 116 -4.47 23.31 -8.70
N SER A 117 -4.50 23.49 -7.38
CA SER A 117 -5.39 24.43 -6.74
C SER A 117 -4.90 24.80 -5.34
N SER A 118 -5.03 26.08 -4.99
CA SER A 118 -4.93 26.54 -3.60
C SER A 118 -6.20 26.22 -2.79
N MET A 119 -7.30 25.85 -3.47
CA MET A 119 -8.50 25.38 -2.79
C MET A 119 -8.26 24.02 -2.15
N ARG A 120 -8.78 23.88 -0.94
CA ARG A 120 -8.78 22.64 -0.17
C ARG A 120 -9.83 21.68 -0.73
N GLN A 121 -9.69 20.38 -0.46
CA GLN A 121 -10.70 19.35 -0.70
C GLN A 121 -10.98 19.06 -2.18
N ARG A 122 -9.93 18.83 -2.97
CA ARG A 122 -10.09 18.34 -4.34
C ARG A 122 -10.02 16.82 -4.36
N SER A 123 -10.89 16.16 -5.13
CA SER A 123 -10.89 14.71 -5.24
C SER A 123 -11.32 14.19 -6.61
N ALA A 124 -10.72 13.06 -6.97
CA ALA A 124 -11.16 12.11 -7.97
C ALA A 124 -10.99 10.72 -7.34
N ARG A 125 -12.10 10.07 -6.95
CA ARG A 125 -12.06 8.80 -6.23
C ARG A 125 -13.17 7.88 -6.69
N HIS A 126 -12.93 6.58 -6.58
CA HIS A 126 -13.99 5.59 -6.54
C HIS A 126 -14.34 5.27 -5.09
N TYR A 127 -15.55 4.76 -4.89
CA TYR A 127 -15.89 4.14 -3.62
C TYR A 127 -16.65 2.83 -3.80
N ALA A 128 -16.43 1.93 -2.83
CA ALA A 128 -17.13 0.68 -2.65
C ALA A 128 -17.77 0.66 -1.26
N ALA A 129 -19.08 0.42 -1.19
CA ALA A 129 -19.79 0.32 0.08
C ALA A 129 -19.49 -1.02 0.78
N LEU A 130 -19.33 -0.98 2.10
CA LEU A 130 -19.23 -2.14 2.98
C LEU A 130 -20.44 -2.09 3.93
N PRO A 131 -21.49 -2.87 3.68
CA PRO A 131 -22.76 -2.76 4.39
C PRO A 131 -22.66 -3.10 5.88
N SER A 132 -21.60 -3.78 6.28
CA SER A 132 -21.23 -4.06 7.66
C SER A 132 -19.74 -3.82 7.89
N ILE A 133 -19.35 -3.50 9.12
CA ILE A 133 -17.94 -3.46 9.52
C ILE A 133 -17.45 -4.89 9.82
N PRO A 134 -16.50 -5.43 9.06
CA PRO A 134 -15.89 -6.71 9.42
C PRO A 134 -15.00 -6.56 10.65
N ALA A 135 -14.86 -7.62 11.45
CA ALA A 135 -13.93 -7.60 12.59
C ALA A 135 -12.47 -7.48 12.14
N LYS A 136 -12.15 -8.05 10.97
CA LYS A 136 -10.83 -7.98 10.35
C LYS A 136 -11.00 -7.79 8.85
N ILE A 137 -10.19 -6.90 8.29
CA ILE A 137 -10.18 -6.58 6.87
C ILE A 137 -8.78 -6.70 6.31
N ARG A 138 -8.71 -7.17 5.07
CA ARG A 138 -7.51 -7.11 4.24
C ARG A 138 -7.82 -6.35 2.97
N ILE A 139 -7.04 -5.31 2.70
CA ILE A 139 -7.14 -4.48 1.50
C ILE A 139 -5.83 -4.64 0.76
N GLU A 140 -5.88 -4.96 -0.52
CA GLU A 140 -4.70 -4.97 -1.39
C GLU A 140 -4.96 -4.07 -2.58
N LEU A 141 -3.93 -3.35 -3.05
CA LEU A 141 -3.99 -2.58 -4.28
C LEU A 141 -2.59 -2.30 -4.82
N ASP A 142 -2.50 -2.12 -6.13
CA ASP A 142 -1.33 -1.56 -6.77
C ASP A 142 -1.54 -0.06 -6.99
N ALA A 143 -0.55 0.76 -6.64
CA ALA A 143 -0.63 2.19 -6.92
C ALA A 143 0.69 2.77 -7.43
N LYS A 144 0.56 3.71 -8.36
CA LYS A 144 1.60 4.62 -8.80
C LYS A 144 1.19 6.03 -8.40
N LEU A 145 1.85 6.54 -7.36
CA LEU A 145 1.48 7.78 -6.70
C LEU A 145 2.24 8.97 -7.28
N CYS A 146 1.54 10.09 -7.44
CA CYS A 146 2.14 11.31 -7.97
C CYS A 146 3.18 11.90 -7.00
N GLU A 147 4.15 12.67 -7.51
CA GLU A 147 4.98 13.51 -6.63
C GLU A 147 4.19 14.69 -6.03
N LEU A 148 4.38 14.93 -4.72
CA LEU A 148 3.86 16.11 -4.04
C LEU A 148 4.97 17.14 -3.74
N PRO A 149 4.63 18.44 -3.73
CA PRO A 149 5.48 19.43 -3.11
C PRO A 149 5.69 19.12 -1.62
N ALA A 150 6.79 19.62 -1.04
CA ALA A 150 7.18 19.32 0.34
C ALA A 150 6.16 19.73 1.43
N SER A 151 5.14 20.52 1.11
CA SER A 151 4.07 20.94 2.02
C SER A 151 2.69 20.39 1.62
N GLY A 152 2.63 19.45 0.68
CA GLY A 152 1.38 18.89 0.16
C GLY A 152 0.86 17.74 1.02
N PHE A 153 -0.46 17.53 0.96
CA PHE A 153 -1.14 16.36 1.50
C PHE A 153 -2.00 15.71 0.41
N MET A 154 -1.86 14.39 0.25
CA MET A 154 -2.68 13.59 -0.64
C MET A 154 -3.06 12.27 0.03
N GLU A 155 -4.34 11.96 0.05
CA GLU A 155 -4.88 10.66 0.44
C GLU A 155 -5.16 9.85 -0.83
N PHE A 156 -4.76 8.57 -0.83
CA PHE A 156 -5.04 7.66 -1.94
C PHE A 156 -5.85 6.43 -1.55
N LEU A 157 -5.96 6.14 -0.25
CA LEU A 157 -6.82 5.09 0.29
C LEU A 157 -7.46 5.58 1.59
N LYS A 158 -8.76 5.32 1.76
CA LYS A 158 -9.49 5.59 3.01
C LYS A 158 -10.54 4.51 3.27
N LEU A 159 -10.51 3.91 4.45
CA LEU A 159 -11.65 3.20 4.99
C LEU A 159 -12.44 4.17 5.87
N GLU A 160 -13.53 4.68 5.31
CA GLU A 160 -14.38 5.65 5.98
C GLU A 160 -15.57 4.93 6.62
N VAL A 161 -15.95 5.35 7.81
CA VAL A 161 -17.01 4.69 8.59
C VAL A 161 -18.14 5.64 8.90
N ASP A 162 -19.36 5.10 8.89
CA ASP A 162 -20.54 5.84 9.34
C ASP A 162 -20.54 5.90 10.86
N ASN A 163 -20.47 7.11 11.40
CA ASN A 163 -20.55 7.38 12.82
C ASN A 163 -21.86 8.10 13.15
N SER A 164 -22.96 7.37 13.09
CA SER A 164 -24.28 7.87 13.49
C SER A 164 -24.42 8.16 15.00
N PHE A 165 -23.37 7.91 15.80
CA PHE A 165 -23.39 8.10 17.25
C PHE A 165 -23.37 9.59 17.66
N GLN A 166 -22.99 10.52 16.78
CA GLN A 166 -23.00 11.96 17.06
C GLN A 166 -23.79 12.78 16.01
N ALA A 167 -25.11 12.91 16.22
CA ALA A 167 -25.98 13.94 15.62
C ALA A 167 -26.18 13.89 14.08
N PRO A 168 -27.25 14.50 13.52
CA PRO A 168 -27.76 14.20 12.16
C PRO A 168 -26.99 14.87 11.03
N SER A 169 -25.69 15.15 11.19
CA SER A 169 -24.85 15.51 10.05
C SER A 169 -24.65 14.25 9.20
N ILE A 170 -25.43 14.17 8.13
CA ILE A 170 -25.31 13.23 7.03
C ILE A 170 -23.83 13.11 6.63
N GLY A 171 -23.24 11.93 6.77
CA GLY A 171 -22.03 11.56 6.05
C GLY A 171 -20.92 10.99 6.93
N TYR A 172 -20.43 9.83 6.50
CA TYR A 172 -19.08 9.34 6.70
C TYR A 172 -18.07 10.47 7.06
N GLY A 173 -17.71 10.57 8.33
CA GLY A 173 -16.86 11.64 8.86
C GLY A 173 -15.58 11.14 9.53
N ASP A 174 -15.55 9.86 9.93
CA ASP A 174 -14.43 9.21 10.60
C ASP A 174 -13.67 8.29 9.65
N ALA A 175 -12.38 8.12 9.92
CA ALA A 175 -11.49 7.29 9.12
C ALA A 175 -10.94 6.16 9.99
N ALA A 176 -11.45 4.96 9.80
CA ALA A 176 -10.89 3.77 10.44
C ALA A 176 -9.42 3.58 10.04
N LEU A 177 -9.12 3.88 8.77
CA LEU A 177 -7.79 3.82 8.19
C LEU A 177 -7.67 4.82 7.04
N THR A 178 -6.53 5.49 6.94
CA THR A 178 -6.13 6.29 5.78
C THR A 178 -4.71 5.93 5.39
N LEU A 179 -4.43 5.80 4.08
CA LEU A 179 -3.08 5.92 3.54
C LEU A 179 -2.96 7.23 2.77
N ALA A 180 -1.92 7.99 3.11
CA ALA A 180 -1.68 9.30 2.54
C ALA A 180 -0.18 9.57 2.35
N ILE A 181 0.14 10.65 1.65
CA ILE A 181 1.47 11.24 1.54
C ILE A 181 1.39 12.65 2.12
N GLU A 182 2.22 12.94 3.12
CA GLU A 182 2.38 14.27 3.70
C GLU A 182 3.84 14.73 3.55
N GLY A 183 4.06 15.82 2.82
CA GLY A 183 5.41 16.37 2.63
C GLY A 183 6.45 15.38 2.10
N LYS A 184 6.00 14.44 1.23
CA LYS A 184 6.75 13.29 0.66
C LYS A 184 6.95 12.09 1.58
N VAL A 185 6.40 12.12 2.79
CA VAL A 185 6.43 10.99 3.72
C VAL A 185 5.11 10.23 3.57
N PRO A 186 5.12 8.95 3.17
CA PRO A 186 3.92 8.15 3.23
C PRO A 186 3.53 7.92 4.69
N ILE A 187 2.26 8.04 4.98
CA ILE A 187 1.70 7.85 6.32
C ILE A 187 0.54 6.87 6.27
N ALA A 188 0.42 6.08 7.33
CA ALA A 188 -0.82 5.40 7.69
C ALA A 188 -1.43 6.14 8.87
N ALA A 189 -2.73 6.43 8.80
CA ALA A 189 -3.42 7.19 9.83
C ALA A 189 -4.71 6.50 10.25
N SER A 190 -5.13 6.76 11.49
CA SER A 190 -6.43 6.37 12.03
C SER A 190 -7.00 7.53 12.84
N PHE A 191 -8.30 7.80 12.68
CA PHE A 191 -8.97 8.91 13.34
C PHE A 191 -10.43 8.56 13.63
N GLY A 192 -10.88 8.84 14.86
CA GLY A 192 -12.28 8.67 15.24
C GLY A 192 -12.51 8.97 16.71
N TYR A 193 -13.55 8.35 17.27
CA TYR A 193 -13.98 8.56 18.65
C TYR A 193 -14.04 7.25 19.44
N ARG A 194 -13.70 7.32 20.73
CA ARG A 194 -13.88 6.24 21.70
C ARG A 194 -15.31 6.21 22.23
N GLN A 195 -15.67 5.12 22.93
CA GLN A 195 -16.99 4.99 23.57
C GLN A 195 -17.30 6.12 24.57
N ASP A 196 -16.28 6.69 25.21
CA ASP A 196 -16.42 7.83 26.12
C ASP A 196 -16.51 9.19 25.41
N GLY A 197 -16.53 9.20 24.07
CA GLY A 197 -16.56 10.40 23.24
C GLY A 197 -15.19 11.08 23.06
N THR A 198 -14.11 10.53 23.60
CA THR A 198 -12.77 11.10 23.39
C THR A 198 -12.29 10.82 21.96
N LYS A 199 -11.77 11.85 21.30
CA LYS A 199 -11.17 11.72 19.97
C LYS A 199 -9.84 10.96 20.08
N PHE A 200 -9.59 10.04 19.17
CA PHE A 200 -8.28 9.49 18.90
C PHE A 200 -7.84 9.87 17.48
N GLU A 201 -6.56 10.17 17.34
CA GLU A 201 -5.90 10.49 16.07
C GLU A 201 -4.48 9.99 16.20
N ALA A 202 -4.05 9.18 15.24
CA ALA A 202 -2.70 8.63 15.23
C ALA A 202 -2.21 8.53 13.78
N ASP A 203 -1.07 9.15 13.55
CA ASP A 203 -0.35 9.11 12.28
C ASP A 203 0.96 8.36 12.45
N TYR A 204 1.24 7.46 11.52
CA TYR A 204 2.41 6.59 11.54
C TYR A 204 3.17 6.76 10.23
N ASN A 205 4.41 7.24 10.34
CA ASN A 205 5.29 7.33 9.19
C ASN A 205 5.61 5.92 8.67
N LEU A 206 5.45 5.74 7.37
CA LEU A 206 5.94 4.58 6.64
C LEU A 206 7.33 4.91 6.06
N PRO A 207 8.08 3.91 5.58
CA PRO A 207 9.33 4.16 4.87
C PRO A 207 9.12 5.12 3.69
N THR A 208 10.03 6.06 3.49
CA THR A 208 10.03 6.90 2.29
C THR A 208 10.26 6.02 1.07
N LEU A 209 9.42 6.17 0.05
CA LEU A 209 9.48 5.40 -1.18
C LEU A 209 9.61 6.34 -2.39
N PRO A 210 10.28 5.89 -3.46
CA PRO A 210 10.16 6.54 -4.76
C PRO A 210 8.70 6.59 -5.19
N LEU A 211 8.19 7.81 -5.39
CA LEU A 211 6.91 8.06 -6.04
C LEU A 211 7.05 7.83 -7.55
N GLU A 212 5.96 7.91 -8.31
CA GLU A 212 5.93 7.65 -9.76
C GLU A 212 6.41 6.24 -10.16
N THR A 213 6.42 5.30 -9.21
CA THR A 213 6.71 3.89 -9.42
C THR A 213 5.53 3.07 -8.92
N TRP A 214 5.15 2.02 -9.65
CA TRP A 214 4.15 1.07 -9.18
C TRP A 214 4.63 0.37 -7.91
N ARG A 215 3.75 0.31 -6.91
CA ARG A 215 3.98 -0.33 -5.63
C ARG A 215 2.77 -1.16 -5.25
N HIS A 216 3.03 -2.31 -4.67
CA HIS A 216 2.00 -3.20 -4.16
C HIS A 216 1.77 -2.92 -2.68
N TYR A 217 0.56 -2.52 -2.30
CA TYR A 217 0.19 -2.23 -0.92
C TYR A 217 -0.73 -3.33 -0.38
N VAL A 218 -0.41 -3.84 0.80
CA VAL A 218 -1.29 -4.74 1.56
C VAL A 218 -1.54 -4.13 2.92
N ILE A 219 -2.81 -3.95 3.27
CA ILE A 219 -3.22 -3.46 4.57
C ILE A 219 -4.07 -4.52 5.25
N VAL A 220 -3.68 -4.93 6.44
CA VAL A 220 -4.45 -5.83 7.29
C VAL A 220 -4.78 -5.11 8.58
N ALA A 221 -6.07 -4.97 8.88
CA ALA A 221 -6.52 -4.29 10.09
C ALA A 221 -7.52 -5.15 10.85
N THR A 222 -7.31 -5.28 12.16
CA THR A 222 -8.36 -5.69 13.10
C THR A 222 -9.07 -4.43 13.54
N LEU A 223 -10.37 -4.32 13.21
CA LEU A 223 -11.17 -3.13 13.42
C LEU A 223 -11.81 -3.15 14.82
N ALA A 224 -11.31 -2.30 15.71
CA ALA A 224 -11.80 -2.21 17.08
C ALA A 224 -11.62 -0.81 17.67
N ASN A 225 -12.47 -0.45 18.62
CA ASN A 225 -12.36 0.81 19.36
C ASN A 225 -11.18 0.83 20.35
N THR A 226 -10.75 -0.35 20.78
CA THR A 226 -9.59 -0.62 21.64
C THR A 226 -9.07 -2.01 21.31
N GLY A 227 -7.76 -2.27 21.41
CA GLY A 227 -7.21 -3.60 21.13
C GLY A 227 -7.19 -3.99 19.65
N GLY A 228 -7.33 -3.02 18.74
CA GLY A 228 -7.18 -3.24 17.30
C GLY A 228 -5.72 -3.46 16.92
N ALA A 229 -5.52 -3.79 15.65
CA ALA A 229 -4.20 -4.01 15.09
C ALA A 229 -4.17 -3.47 13.67
N LEU A 230 -3.00 -2.99 13.24
CA LEU A 230 -2.78 -2.48 11.89
C LEU A 230 -1.42 -2.97 11.39
N ARG A 231 -1.42 -3.60 10.22
CA ARG A 231 -0.22 -4.00 9.50
C ARG A 231 -0.28 -3.45 8.08
N VAL A 232 0.79 -2.79 7.65
CA VAL A 232 0.97 -2.32 6.28
C VAL A 232 2.21 -2.98 5.72
N GLU A 233 2.05 -3.63 4.57
CA GLU A 233 3.15 -4.16 3.77
C GLU A 233 3.23 -3.37 2.46
N ILE A 234 4.45 -3.15 1.99
CA ILE A 234 4.72 -2.51 0.70
C ILE A 234 5.73 -3.38 -0.04
N ASP A 235 5.36 -3.83 -1.23
CA ASP A 235 6.15 -4.77 -2.05
C ASP A 235 6.56 -6.04 -1.27
N GLY A 236 5.67 -6.53 -0.41
CA GLY A 236 5.89 -7.72 0.43
C GLY A 236 6.75 -7.50 1.68
N ALA A 237 7.31 -6.30 1.88
CA ALA A 237 8.03 -5.94 3.10
C ALA A 237 7.10 -5.28 4.12
N VAL A 238 7.20 -5.68 5.40
CA VAL A 238 6.43 -5.03 6.48
C VAL A 238 6.94 -3.61 6.69
N ALA A 239 6.11 -2.63 6.36
CA ALA A 239 6.37 -1.20 6.53
C ALA A 239 5.90 -0.67 7.89
N LEU A 240 4.82 -1.26 8.44
CA LEU A 240 4.24 -0.91 9.72
C LEU A 240 3.58 -2.14 10.34
N GLU A 241 3.76 -2.34 11.64
CA GLU A 241 3.03 -3.33 12.42
C GLU A 241 2.73 -2.78 13.82
N LEU A 242 1.46 -2.67 14.13
CA LEU A 242 0.93 -2.10 15.36
C LEU A 242 -0.06 -3.06 15.98
N ASN A 243 0.02 -3.19 17.30
CA ASN A 243 -0.89 -3.96 18.12
C ASN A 243 -1.45 -3.05 19.23
N ASP A 244 -2.64 -3.37 19.70
CA ASP A 244 -3.33 -2.64 20.77
C ASP A 244 -3.57 -1.16 20.46
N VAL A 245 -4.01 -0.88 19.22
CA VAL A 245 -4.34 0.46 18.73
C VAL A 245 -5.84 0.59 18.46
N ALA A 246 -6.38 1.82 18.55
CA ALA A 246 -7.75 2.07 18.11
C ALA A 246 -7.76 2.23 16.57
N THR A 247 -8.58 1.43 15.90
CA THR A 247 -8.70 1.39 14.43
C THR A 247 -10.13 1.58 13.96
N LEU A 248 -11.09 1.70 14.89
CA LEU A 248 -12.50 1.87 14.58
C LEU A 248 -13.16 2.85 15.55
N THR A 249 -13.91 3.79 15.01
CA THR A 249 -14.74 4.69 15.82
C THR A 249 -15.84 3.92 16.55
N ALA A 250 -16.19 4.34 17.75
CA ALA A 250 -17.21 3.67 18.54
C ALA A 250 -18.58 3.77 17.86
N GLY A 251 -19.30 2.65 17.80
CA GLY A 251 -20.65 2.62 17.22
C GLY A 251 -20.70 2.61 15.69
N ALA A 252 -19.56 2.44 15.01
CA ALA A 252 -19.54 2.25 13.56
C ALA A 252 -20.43 1.06 13.13
N GLN A 253 -21.30 1.30 12.15
CA GLN A 253 -22.24 0.27 11.65
C GLN A 253 -21.92 -0.17 10.22
N SER A 254 -21.48 0.77 9.39
CA SER A 254 -21.12 0.53 7.99
C SER A 254 -19.85 1.28 7.63
N ALA A 255 -19.19 0.81 6.56
CA ALA A 255 -18.00 1.46 6.02
C ALA A 255 -18.16 1.69 4.52
N ARG A 256 -17.23 2.46 3.98
CA ARG A 256 -16.93 2.47 2.56
C ARG A 256 -15.43 2.56 2.37
N LEU A 257 -14.93 1.83 1.39
CA LEU A 257 -13.58 2.00 0.90
C LEU A 257 -13.59 3.11 -0.15
N LEU A 258 -12.74 4.12 0.01
CA LEU A 258 -12.42 5.09 -1.03
C LEU A 258 -10.99 4.88 -1.48
N PHE A 259 -10.77 4.95 -2.79
CA PHE A 259 -9.43 4.95 -3.36
C PHE A 259 -9.37 5.90 -4.56
N GLY A 260 -8.20 6.49 -4.79
CA GLY A 260 -7.95 7.43 -5.89
C GLY A 260 -7.04 8.56 -5.46
N THR A 261 -7.50 9.80 -5.65
CA THR A 261 -6.78 11.00 -5.25
C THR A 261 -7.70 11.93 -4.50
N TYR A 262 -7.36 12.25 -3.25
CA TYR A 262 -7.88 13.40 -2.52
C TYR A 262 -6.71 14.28 -2.11
N THR A 263 -6.81 15.60 -2.27
CA THR A 263 -5.75 16.53 -1.87
C THR A 263 -6.29 17.70 -1.06
N ASN A 264 -5.46 18.17 -0.14
CA ASN A 264 -5.71 19.38 0.64
C ASN A 264 -4.85 20.54 0.12
N GLY A 265 -5.01 20.84 -1.16
CA GLY A 265 -4.23 21.85 -1.87
C GLY A 265 -2.96 21.26 -2.49
N VAL A 266 -2.77 21.50 -3.78
CA VAL A 266 -1.60 21.07 -4.56
C VAL A 266 -1.17 22.18 -5.50
N SER A 267 0.13 22.44 -5.57
CA SER A 267 0.71 23.47 -6.45
C SER A 267 0.81 23.04 -7.91
N SER A 268 0.68 21.74 -8.19
CA SER A 268 0.71 21.12 -9.51
C SER A 268 -0.43 20.12 -9.65
N THR A 269 -0.78 19.78 -10.89
CA THR A 269 -1.68 18.64 -11.14
C THR A 269 -1.03 17.37 -10.61
N CYS A 270 -1.81 16.57 -9.88
CA CYS A 270 -1.40 15.27 -9.36
C CYS A 270 -2.29 14.21 -10.00
N THR A 271 -1.68 13.16 -10.55
CA THR A 271 -2.40 12.01 -11.09
C THR A 271 -1.85 10.75 -10.43
N ASN A 272 -2.66 10.13 -9.56
CA ASN A 272 -2.37 8.78 -9.09
C ASN A 272 -2.95 7.78 -10.10
N LYS A 273 -2.31 6.63 -10.23
CA LYS A 273 -2.87 5.46 -10.91
C LYS A 273 -3.05 4.35 -9.90
N ILE A 274 -4.20 3.67 -9.95
CA ILE A 274 -4.51 2.54 -9.07
C ILE A 274 -5.01 1.40 -9.95
N ASP A 275 -4.60 0.20 -9.57
CA ASP A 275 -4.93 -1.05 -10.23
C ASP A 275 -5.10 -2.17 -9.18
N ASN A 276 -5.72 -3.28 -9.57
CA ASN A 276 -5.85 -4.50 -8.75
C ASN A 276 -6.33 -4.30 -7.31
N VAL A 277 -7.40 -3.53 -7.11
CA VAL A 277 -7.94 -3.29 -5.77
C VAL A 277 -8.76 -4.48 -5.31
N THR A 278 -8.43 -5.05 -4.15
CA THR A 278 -9.22 -6.10 -3.49
C THR A 278 -9.55 -5.74 -2.05
N VAL A 279 -10.69 -6.28 -1.59
CA VAL A 279 -11.06 -6.28 -0.18
C VAL A 279 -11.54 -7.68 0.19
N ASP A 280 -10.99 -8.20 1.28
CA ASP A 280 -11.39 -9.44 1.91
C ASP A 280 -11.79 -9.19 3.36
N GLU A 281 -12.94 -9.75 3.74
CA GLU A 281 -13.30 -9.93 5.15
C GLU A 281 -12.62 -11.22 5.65
N LEU A 282 -11.89 -11.14 6.77
CA LEU A 282 -11.09 -12.24 7.31
C LEU A 282 -11.68 -12.83 8.60
#